data_AF-A0A3A1Y0Y2-F1
#
_entry.id   AF-A0A3A1Y0Y2-F1
#
_cell.length_a   1.000
_cell.length_b   1.000
_cell.length_c   1.000
_cell.angle_alpha   90.00
_cell.angle_beta   90.00
_cell.angle_gamma   90.00
#
_symmetry.space_group_name_H-M   'P 1'
#
loop_
_entity.id
_entity.type
_entity.pdbx_description
1 polymer ?
#
loop_
_entity_poly.entity_id
_entity_poly.type
_entity_poly.pdbx_seq_one_letter_code
_entity_poly.pdbx_strand_id
1 'polypeptide(L)'
;MTFLLIFNAFTLITPIIYLKNFGRIGYNRQRKAIPEVKRIPGSTPYHGSVGVIDYVEGYTHDGENVVIPRSAVMDLRNYPVRTTQGKIWVSDHAHVIRGHENVMDNMFLTTALRAIDYNPICVGGTRSQLNVDDLADINISYPSYEEQVKIGKLFRDIDEMIEAHRKRIEYLRTLRKGLIQNLFI
;
A
#
# COMPACT_ATOMS: atom_id res chain seq x y z
N MET A 1 5.44 -9.16 -13.69
CA MET A 1 5.12 -10.45 -14.35
C MET A 1 5.33 -11.66 -13.43
N THR A 2 6.35 -11.67 -12.57
CA THR A 2 6.60 -12.77 -11.60
C THR A 2 5.61 -12.82 -10.42
N PHE A 3 5.07 -11.67 -10.00
CA PHE A 3 4.15 -11.53 -8.85
C PHE A 3 2.79 -12.22 -9.07
N LEU A 4 2.26 -12.14 -10.29
CA LEU A 4 0.93 -12.67 -10.65
C LEU A 4 0.90 -14.22 -10.68
N LEU A 5 2.03 -14.85 -11.03
CA LEU A 5 2.14 -16.30 -11.15
C LEU A 5 2.15 -17.00 -9.78
N ILE A 6 2.80 -16.41 -8.77
CA ILE A 6 2.83 -16.97 -7.42
C ILE A 6 1.47 -16.84 -6.73
N PHE A 7 0.78 -15.70 -6.91
CA PHE A 7 -0.52 -15.49 -6.26
C PHE A 7 -1.65 -16.31 -6.93
N ASN A 8 -1.64 -16.45 -8.26
CA ASN A 8 -2.68 -17.21 -8.98
C ASN A 8 -2.65 -18.73 -8.71
N ALA A 9 -1.53 -19.30 -8.26
CA ALA A 9 -1.49 -20.71 -7.88
C ALA A 9 -2.31 -21.01 -6.61
N PHE A 10 -2.54 -20.02 -5.74
CA PHE A 10 -3.30 -20.16 -4.50
C PHE A 10 -4.80 -19.83 -4.63
N THR A 11 -5.21 -19.14 -5.71
CA THR A 11 -6.59 -18.67 -5.89
C THR A 11 -7.56 -19.74 -6.40
N LEU A 12 -7.07 -20.90 -6.86
CA LEU A 12 -7.92 -21.93 -7.49
C LEU A 12 -8.76 -22.78 -6.52
N ILE A 13 -8.58 -22.65 -5.19
CA ILE A 13 -9.28 -23.48 -4.18
C ILE A 13 -9.79 -22.66 -2.99
N THR A 14 -9.69 -21.33 -3.03
CA THR A 14 -10.07 -20.46 -1.90
C THR A 14 -11.36 -19.70 -2.19
N PRO A 15 -12.23 -19.49 -1.19
CA PRO A 15 -13.43 -18.70 -1.38
C PRO A 15 -13.07 -17.25 -1.72
N ILE A 16 -13.87 -16.63 -2.57
CA ILE A 16 -13.74 -15.21 -2.94
C ILE A 16 -14.82 -14.44 -2.20
N ILE A 17 -14.43 -13.37 -1.50
CA ILE A 17 -15.35 -12.56 -0.70
C ILE A 17 -15.12 -11.07 -0.99
N TYR A 18 -16.20 -10.29 -0.98
CA TYR A 18 -16.14 -8.83 -1.08
C TYR A 18 -15.40 -8.19 0.10
N LEU A 19 -14.54 -7.21 -0.18
CA LEU A 19 -13.77 -6.48 0.82
C LEU A 19 -14.63 -5.92 1.96
N LYS A 20 -15.85 -5.47 1.68
CA LYS A 20 -16.78 -4.95 2.69
C LYS A 20 -17.12 -5.94 3.82
N ASN A 21 -16.93 -7.24 3.61
CA ASN A 21 -17.28 -8.27 4.59
C ASN A 21 -16.20 -8.48 5.67
N PHE A 22 -14.95 -8.07 5.42
CA PHE A 22 -13.83 -8.28 6.34
C PHE A 22 -12.86 -7.08 6.44
N GLY A 23 -13.02 -6.07 5.59
CA GLY A 23 -12.33 -4.79 5.69
C GLY A 23 -13.13 -3.82 6.55
N ARG A 24 -12.48 -3.21 7.54
CA ARG A 24 -13.01 -2.08 8.31
C ARG A 24 -13.05 -0.80 7.45
N ILE A 25 -13.86 -0.77 6.40
CA ILE A 25 -13.96 0.38 5.48
C ILE A 25 -14.41 1.65 6.21
N GLY A 26 -15.12 1.52 7.32
CA GLY A 26 -15.47 2.64 8.22
C GLY A 26 -14.26 3.45 8.72
N TYR A 27 -13.06 2.85 8.81
CA TYR A 27 -11.82 3.58 9.15
C TYR A 27 -11.56 4.73 8.17
N ASN A 28 -11.91 4.55 6.91
CA ASN A 28 -11.69 5.50 5.83
C ASN A 28 -12.37 6.87 6.04
N ARG A 29 -13.31 6.98 6.99
CA ARG A 29 -14.04 8.22 7.32
C ARG A 29 -13.22 9.22 8.13
N GLN A 30 -12.14 8.78 8.79
CA GLN A 30 -11.31 9.65 9.65
C GLN A 30 -10.25 10.43 8.86
N ARG A 31 -10.11 10.16 7.56
CA ARG A 31 -9.21 10.88 6.66
C ARG A 31 -9.55 12.36 6.59
N LYS A 32 -8.53 13.21 6.47
CA LYS A 32 -8.70 14.66 6.44
C LYS A 32 -7.59 15.31 5.63
N ALA A 33 -7.94 16.08 4.60
CA ALA A 33 -6.96 16.86 3.89
C ALA A 33 -6.58 18.12 4.69
N ILE A 34 -5.28 18.42 4.76
CA ILE A 34 -4.74 19.70 5.22
C ILE A 34 -4.05 20.39 4.04
N PRO A 35 -4.49 21.61 3.65
CA PRO A 35 -3.77 22.43 2.68
C PRO A 35 -2.32 22.64 3.13
N GLU A 36 -1.36 22.60 2.20
CA GLU A 36 0.07 22.68 2.51
C GLU A 36 0.43 23.86 3.43
N VAL A 37 -0.08 25.04 3.12
CA VAL A 37 0.14 26.27 3.92
C VAL A 37 -0.43 26.22 5.35
N LYS A 38 -1.28 25.25 5.66
CA LYS A 38 -1.90 25.04 6.98
C LYS A 38 -1.32 23.84 7.73
N ARG A 39 -0.36 23.13 7.13
CA ARG A 39 0.29 22.00 7.78
C ARG A 39 1.23 22.53 8.86
N ILE A 40 1.06 22.02 10.07
CA ILE A 40 1.98 22.28 11.18
C ILE A 40 3.03 21.18 11.12
N PRO A 41 4.34 21.50 11.02
CA PRO A 41 5.39 20.49 10.97
C PRO A 41 5.37 19.57 12.18
N GLY A 42 5.57 18.27 11.96
CA GLY A 42 5.66 17.28 13.03
C GLY A 42 6.36 16.01 12.56
N SER A 43 6.19 14.92 13.29
CA SER A 43 6.81 13.63 12.96
C SER A 43 5.85 12.62 12.31
N THR A 44 4.55 12.91 12.23
CA THR A 44 3.58 11.98 11.66
C THR A 44 3.63 12.04 10.14
N PRO A 45 3.85 10.92 9.43
CA PRO A 45 3.83 10.90 7.98
C PRO A 45 2.44 11.27 7.43
N TYR A 46 2.41 12.24 6.53
CA TYR A 46 1.21 12.66 5.81
C TYR A 46 1.14 11.97 4.45
N HIS A 47 0.20 11.05 4.31
CA HIS A 47 -0.04 10.27 3.11
C HIS A 47 -0.95 11.01 2.11
N GLY A 48 -0.36 11.31 0.95
CA GLY A 48 -1.06 11.66 -0.29
C GLY A 48 -1.47 10.40 -1.06
N SER A 49 -1.71 10.54 -2.36
CA SER A 49 -2.09 9.39 -3.21
C SER A 49 -1.01 8.32 -3.27
N VAL A 50 0.21 8.69 -3.67
CA VAL A 50 1.25 7.73 -4.10
C VAL A 50 2.30 7.47 -3.01
N GLY A 51 2.09 8.00 -1.80
CA GLY A 51 3.01 7.86 -0.68
C GLY A 51 2.95 9.03 0.30
N VAL A 52 3.97 9.10 1.15
CA VAL A 52 4.19 10.22 2.09
C VAL A 52 4.61 11.45 1.30
N ILE A 53 3.94 12.57 1.54
CA ILE A 53 4.22 13.85 0.87
C ILE A 53 4.69 14.93 1.85
N ASP A 54 4.55 14.71 3.17
CA ASP A 54 4.93 15.66 4.21
C ASP A 54 4.99 14.97 5.59
N TYR A 55 5.39 15.70 6.63
CA TYR A 55 5.31 15.28 8.02
C TYR A 55 4.64 16.36 8.89
N VAL A 56 3.59 15.97 9.60
CA VAL A 56 2.71 16.91 10.31
C VAL A 56 2.53 16.58 11.79
N GLU A 57 2.08 17.57 12.55
CA GLU A 57 1.58 17.38 13.92
C GLU A 57 0.19 16.71 13.91
N GLY A 58 -0.06 15.85 14.91
CA GLY A 58 -1.31 15.10 15.04
C GLY A 58 -1.35 13.83 14.16
N TYR A 59 -2.50 13.18 14.08
CA TYR A 59 -2.70 11.98 13.27
C TYR A 59 -4.19 11.76 12.99
N THR A 60 -4.49 11.00 11.94
CA THR A 60 -5.86 10.53 11.68
C THR A 60 -6.03 9.05 12.01
N HIS A 61 -4.97 8.25 11.94
CA HIS A 61 -5.00 6.82 12.23
C HIS A 61 -3.75 6.39 13.01
N ASP A 62 -3.85 5.30 13.76
CA ASP A 62 -2.73 4.70 14.51
C ASP A 62 -2.78 3.16 14.44
N GLY A 63 -1.63 2.52 14.64
CA GLY A 63 -1.41 1.08 14.51
C GLY A 63 -1.11 0.63 13.08
N GLU A 64 -1.36 -0.66 12.78
CA GLU A 64 -1.11 -1.20 11.44
C GLU A 64 -2.24 -0.83 10.47
N ASN A 65 -1.97 -0.20 9.34
CA ASN A 65 -3.01 0.22 8.39
C ASN A 65 -2.66 -0.19 6.97
N VAL A 66 -3.67 -0.40 6.13
CA VAL A 66 -3.52 -0.58 4.69
C VAL A 66 -3.95 0.70 3.99
N VAL A 67 -3.01 1.36 3.32
CA VAL A 67 -3.21 2.59 2.57
C VAL A 67 -3.28 2.28 1.07
N ILE A 68 -4.38 2.67 0.43
CA ILE A 68 -4.64 2.45 -0.99
C ILE A 68 -4.75 3.82 -1.67
N PRO A 69 -3.99 4.10 -2.74
CA PRO A 69 -4.19 5.32 -3.52
C PRO A 69 -5.65 5.47 -3.98
N ARG A 70 -6.16 6.70 -4.00
CA ARG A 70 -7.51 6.97 -4.53
C ARG A 70 -7.48 7.54 -5.94
N SER A 71 -6.53 8.42 -6.22
CA SER A 71 -6.50 9.24 -7.45
C SER A 71 -5.07 9.49 -7.90
N ALA A 72 -4.80 9.83 -9.17
CA ALA A 72 -3.44 10.14 -9.65
C ALA A 72 -2.45 8.94 -9.62
N VAL A 73 -2.98 7.73 -9.78
CA VAL A 73 -2.15 6.54 -10.07
C VAL A 73 -1.99 6.41 -11.57
N MET A 74 -0.74 6.36 -12.04
CA MET A 74 -0.43 6.21 -13.47
C MET A 74 -0.41 4.74 -13.91
N ASP A 75 0.06 3.85 -13.05
CA ASP A 75 0.15 2.41 -13.32
C ASP A 75 -0.95 1.66 -12.57
N LEU A 76 -2.03 1.33 -13.28
CA LEU A 76 -3.18 0.61 -12.74
C LEU A 76 -2.96 -0.92 -12.62
N ARG A 77 -1.82 -1.43 -13.11
CA ARG A 77 -1.43 -2.85 -12.97
C ARG A 77 -0.49 -3.08 -11.81
N ASN A 78 0.36 -2.11 -11.49
CA ASN A 78 1.23 -2.13 -10.32
C ASN A 78 0.76 -1.10 -9.28
N TYR A 79 -0.47 -1.29 -8.79
CA TYR A 79 -1.13 -0.34 -7.91
C TYR A 79 -0.38 -0.19 -6.57
N PRO A 80 0.02 1.02 -6.14
CA PRO A 80 0.94 1.18 -5.02
C PRO A 80 0.24 1.13 -3.64
N VAL A 81 -0.41 0.01 -3.33
CA VAL A 81 -0.98 -0.29 -2.00
C VAL A 81 0.14 -0.55 -1.00
N ARG A 82 0.00 -0.07 0.24
CA ARG A 82 1.05 -0.17 1.27
C ARG A 82 0.49 -0.46 2.65
N THR A 83 1.22 -1.25 3.42
CA THR A 83 1.02 -1.37 4.86
C THR A 83 1.84 -0.29 5.57
N THR A 84 1.28 0.32 6.61
CA THR A 84 1.96 1.28 7.50
C THR A 84 1.80 0.83 8.95
N GLN A 85 2.70 1.29 9.83
CA GLN A 85 2.65 1.03 11.26
C GLN A 85 2.77 2.34 12.05
N GLY A 86 1.96 2.46 13.09
CA GLY A 86 1.96 3.61 14.00
C GLY A 86 1.10 4.76 13.50
N LYS A 87 1.37 5.95 14.02
CA LYS A 87 0.60 7.16 13.71
C LYS A 87 0.83 7.59 12.28
N ILE A 88 -0.27 7.81 11.56
CA ILE A 88 -0.28 8.33 10.20
C ILE A 88 -1.35 9.42 10.05
N TRP A 89 -1.12 10.34 9.13
CA TRP A 89 -2.14 11.26 8.64
C TRP A 89 -2.48 10.89 7.21
N VAL A 90 -3.76 10.65 6.90
CA VAL A 90 -4.20 10.25 5.54
C VAL A 90 -5.11 11.33 4.96
N SER A 91 -4.76 11.81 3.77
CA SER A 91 -5.54 12.79 2.99
C SER A 91 -6.74 12.15 2.28
N ASP A 92 -7.56 12.96 1.63
CA ASP A 92 -8.68 12.51 0.80
C ASP A 92 -8.24 11.81 -0.51
N HIS A 93 -6.96 11.94 -0.89
CA HIS A 93 -6.33 11.33 -2.08
C HIS A 93 -5.86 9.88 -1.91
N ALA A 94 -5.97 9.31 -0.70
CA ALA A 94 -5.72 7.89 -0.46
C ALA A 94 -6.79 7.32 0.47
N HIS A 95 -7.23 6.10 0.23
CA HIS A 95 -8.04 5.34 1.16
C HIS A 95 -7.18 4.70 2.25
N VAL A 96 -7.81 4.42 3.38
CA VAL A 96 -7.22 3.68 4.49
C VAL A 96 -8.23 2.70 5.06
N ILE A 97 -7.80 1.44 5.19
CA ILE A 97 -8.60 0.34 5.71
C ILE A 97 -7.75 -0.51 6.66
N ARG A 98 -8.41 -1.42 7.37
CA ARG A 98 -7.77 -2.44 8.21
C ARG A 98 -8.56 -3.74 8.12
N GLY A 99 -7.90 -4.89 8.15
CA GLY A 99 -8.57 -6.17 8.33
C GLY A 99 -9.23 -6.29 9.70
N HIS A 100 -10.34 -7.03 9.80
CA HIS A 100 -10.83 -7.46 11.10
C HIS A 100 -9.82 -8.39 11.77
N GLU A 101 -9.60 -8.21 13.07
CA GLU A 101 -8.66 -9.00 13.87
C GLU A 101 -9.00 -10.50 13.80
N ASN A 102 -8.00 -11.35 13.62
CA ASN A 102 -8.13 -12.81 13.42
C ASN A 102 -9.01 -13.24 12.22
N VAL A 103 -9.39 -12.29 11.36
CA VAL A 103 -10.24 -12.52 10.18
C VAL A 103 -9.45 -12.21 8.91
N MET A 104 -8.73 -11.08 8.90
CA MET A 104 -7.95 -10.62 7.76
C MET A 104 -6.59 -10.06 8.19
N ASP A 105 -5.50 -10.69 7.76
CA ASP A 105 -4.15 -10.17 7.95
C ASP A 105 -3.88 -8.97 7.04
N ASN A 106 -3.35 -7.87 7.57
CA ASN A 106 -3.15 -6.64 6.80
C ASN A 106 -2.09 -6.79 5.71
N MET A 107 -1.06 -7.61 5.94
CA MET A 107 -0.03 -7.82 4.93
C MET A 107 -0.54 -8.70 3.79
N PHE A 108 -1.30 -9.75 4.11
CA PHE A 108 -2.02 -10.52 3.11
C PHE A 108 -2.99 -9.65 2.31
N LEU A 109 -3.80 -8.82 2.99
CA LEU A 109 -4.73 -7.90 2.34
C LEU A 109 -4.02 -6.94 1.38
N THR A 110 -2.90 -6.35 1.81
CA THR A 110 -2.05 -5.51 0.96
C THR A 110 -1.56 -6.27 -0.28
N THR A 111 -1.05 -7.49 -0.10
CA THR A 111 -0.58 -8.33 -1.21
C THR A 111 -1.70 -8.68 -2.18
N ALA A 112 -2.87 -9.06 -1.67
CA ALA A 112 -4.03 -9.40 -2.50
C ALA A 112 -4.51 -8.18 -3.30
N LEU A 113 -4.60 -7.01 -2.66
CA LEU A 113 -4.98 -5.76 -3.32
C LEU A 113 -3.96 -5.31 -4.37
N ARG A 114 -2.66 -5.63 -4.22
CA ARG A 114 -1.63 -5.38 -5.24
C ARG A 114 -1.76 -6.29 -6.46
N ALA A 115 -2.42 -7.44 -6.32
CA ALA A 115 -2.62 -8.40 -7.41
C ALA A 115 -3.85 -8.09 -8.29
N ILE A 116 -4.71 -7.16 -7.86
CA ILE A 116 -5.90 -6.75 -8.61
C ILE A 116 -5.53 -5.90 -9.82
N ASP A 117 -6.20 -6.17 -10.95
CA ASP A 117 -6.19 -5.25 -12.09
C ASP A 117 -7.22 -4.14 -11.85
N TYR A 118 -6.74 -2.90 -11.67
CA TYR A 118 -7.60 -1.75 -11.41
C TYR A 118 -8.10 -1.06 -12.69
N ASN A 119 -7.65 -1.47 -13.87
CA ASN A 119 -8.12 -0.90 -15.14
C ASN A 119 -9.65 -0.96 -15.31
N PRO A 120 -10.35 -2.08 -15.02
CA PRO A 120 -11.81 -2.13 -15.13
C PRO A 120 -12.55 -1.49 -13.94
N ILE A 121 -11.85 -1.17 -12.85
CA ILE A 121 -12.46 -0.71 -11.59
C ILE A 121 -12.39 0.82 -11.48
N CYS A 122 -11.24 1.40 -11.81
CA CYS A 122 -11.05 2.84 -11.72
C CYS A 122 -11.85 3.58 -12.78
N VAL A 123 -12.54 4.64 -12.36
CA VAL A 123 -13.35 5.49 -13.23
C VAL A 123 -12.63 6.80 -13.57
N GLY A 124 -13.00 7.42 -14.69
CA GLY A 124 -12.48 8.72 -15.13
C GLY A 124 -11.30 8.60 -16.11
N GLY A 125 -11.39 9.33 -17.24
CA GLY A 125 -10.44 9.25 -18.35
C GLY A 125 -8.99 9.59 -17.99
N THR A 126 -8.60 10.87 -18.03
CA THR A 126 -7.20 11.29 -17.82
C THR A 126 -6.73 11.16 -16.36
N ARG A 127 -7.65 11.09 -15.40
CA ARG A 127 -7.37 10.86 -13.98
C ARG A 127 -8.27 9.77 -13.44
N SER A 128 -7.77 8.54 -13.52
CA SER A 128 -8.39 7.38 -12.91
C SER A 128 -8.56 7.57 -11.40
N GLN A 129 -9.74 7.25 -10.90
CA GLN A 129 -10.10 7.33 -9.49
C GLN A 129 -10.74 6.01 -9.05
N LEU A 130 -10.31 5.51 -7.89
CA LEU A 130 -10.94 4.41 -7.18
C LEU A 130 -11.94 5.01 -6.19
N ASN A 131 -13.24 4.73 -6.32
CA ASN A 131 -14.20 5.17 -5.31
C ASN A 131 -14.23 4.20 -4.12
N VAL A 132 -14.82 4.66 -3.02
CA VAL A 132 -14.98 3.83 -1.81
C VAL A 132 -15.89 2.64 -2.07
N ASP A 133 -16.96 2.84 -2.85
CA ASP A 133 -17.91 1.78 -3.19
C ASP A 133 -17.25 0.75 -4.11
N ASP A 134 -16.51 1.20 -5.13
CA ASP A 134 -15.71 0.33 -6.01
C ASP A 134 -14.68 -0.49 -5.21
N LEU A 135 -13.96 0.16 -4.28
CA LEU A 135 -13.04 -0.51 -3.36
C LEU A 135 -13.76 -1.56 -2.50
N ALA A 136 -14.95 -1.25 -2.00
CA ALA A 136 -15.74 -2.13 -1.14
C ALA A 136 -16.20 -3.41 -1.86
N ASP A 137 -16.42 -3.31 -3.17
CA ASP A 137 -16.88 -4.39 -4.04
C ASP A 137 -15.73 -5.16 -4.73
N ILE A 138 -14.47 -4.86 -4.38
CA ILE A 138 -13.33 -5.69 -4.81
C ILE A 138 -13.46 -7.09 -4.20
N ASN A 139 -13.35 -8.08 -5.07
CA ASN A 139 -13.31 -9.50 -4.74
C ASN A 139 -11.88 -9.91 -4.38
N ILE A 140 -11.71 -10.51 -3.20
CA ILE A 140 -10.41 -10.96 -2.69
C ILE A 140 -10.49 -12.43 -2.29
N SER A 141 -9.42 -13.18 -2.55
CA SER A 141 -9.28 -14.55 -2.05
C SER A 141 -9.23 -14.57 -0.52
N TYR A 142 -9.94 -15.52 0.07
CA TYR A 142 -10.13 -15.60 1.51
C TYR A 142 -9.70 -16.97 2.05
N PRO A 143 -8.39 -17.28 2.08
CA PRO A 143 -7.88 -18.47 2.73
C PRO A 143 -8.03 -18.37 4.25
N SER A 144 -7.70 -19.45 4.97
CA SER A 144 -7.71 -19.44 6.43
C SER A 144 -6.78 -18.35 6.99
N TYR A 145 -7.10 -17.78 8.15
CA TYR A 145 -6.27 -16.72 8.75
C TYR A 145 -4.81 -17.17 8.96
N GLU A 146 -4.58 -18.43 9.32
CA GLU A 146 -3.22 -18.97 9.47
C GLU A 146 -2.44 -18.97 8.14
N GLU A 147 -3.10 -19.33 7.03
CA GLU A 147 -2.51 -19.25 5.69
C GLU A 147 -2.26 -17.81 5.27
N GLN A 148 -3.19 -16.89 5.56
CA GLN A 148 -3.00 -15.46 5.31
C GLN A 148 -1.74 -14.95 6.01
N VAL A 149 -1.54 -15.29 7.29
CA VAL A 149 -0.33 -14.90 8.05
C VAL A 149 0.94 -15.48 7.43
N LYS A 150 0.94 -16.76 7.01
CA LYS A 150 2.08 -17.38 6.33
C LYS A 150 2.43 -16.69 5.01
N ILE A 151 1.41 -16.41 4.19
CA ILE A 151 1.57 -15.72 2.90
C ILE A 151 2.03 -14.27 3.14
N GLY A 152 1.38 -13.55 4.04
CA GLY A 152 1.73 -12.17 4.41
C GLY A 152 3.18 -12.07 4.89
N LYS A 153 3.62 -13.01 5.73
CA LYS A 153 5.02 -13.10 6.15
C LYS A 153 5.97 -13.32 4.97
N LEU A 154 5.68 -14.28 4.09
CA LEU A 154 6.50 -14.54 2.91
C LEU A 154 6.70 -13.27 2.05
N PHE A 155 5.62 -12.54 1.78
CA PHE A 155 5.71 -11.31 0.98
C PHE A 155 6.43 -10.18 1.71
N ARG A 156 6.30 -10.10 3.04
CA ARG A 156 7.10 -9.17 3.86
C ARG A 156 8.59 -9.46 3.74
N ASP A 157 8.98 -10.73 3.89
CA ASP A 157 10.38 -11.16 3.78
C ASP A 157 10.96 -10.82 2.38
N ILE A 158 10.15 -11.00 1.33
CA ILE A 158 10.51 -10.62 -0.05
C ILE A 158 10.69 -9.10 -0.19
N ASP A 159 9.74 -8.30 0.32
CA ASP A 159 9.81 -6.83 0.27
C ASP A 159 11.04 -6.30 1.03
N GLU A 160 11.34 -6.86 2.20
CA GLU A 160 12.55 -6.54 2.98
C GLU A 160 13.84 -6.87 2.22
N MET A 161 13.89 -8.03 1.56
CA MET A 161 15.03 -8.43 0.74
C MET A 161 15.23 -7.48 -0.45
N ILE A 162 14.15 -7.07 -1.13
CA ILE A 162 14.18 -6.09 -2.23
C ILE A 162 14.75 -4.76 -1.74
N GLU A 163 14.28 -4.25 -0.60
CA GLU A 163 14.75 -2.98 -0.03
C GLU A 163 16.22 -3.05 0.41
N ALA A 164 16.66 -4.16 1.00
CA ALA A 164 18.06 -4.39 1.32
C ALA A 164 18.94 -4.35 0.05
N HIS A 165 18.49 -4.98 -1.03
CA HIS A 165 19.20 -4.97 -2.32
C HIS A 165 19.22 -3.60 -2.97
N ARG A 166 18.12 -2.83 -2.92
CA ARG A 166 18.07 -1.45 -3.41
C ARG A 166 19.07 -0.55 -2.69
N LYS A 167 19.11 -0.59 -1.36
CA LYS A 167 20.10 0.14 -0.55
C LYS A 167 21.52 -0.25 -0.90
N ARG A 168 21.78 -1.54 -1.12
CA ARG A 168 23.11 -2.01 -1.55
C ARG A 168 23.50 -1.47 -2.91
N ILE A 169 22.59 -1.46 -3.89
CA ILE A 169 22.82 -0.90 -5.22
C ILE A 169 23.13 0.60 -5.13
N GLU A 170 22.37 1.35 -4.34
CA GLU A 170 22.59 2.78 -4.13
C GLU A 170 23.96 3.07 -3.50
N TYR A 171 24.32 2.33 -2.45
CA TYR A 171 25.63 2.41 -1.82
C TYR A 171 26.77 2.17 -2.83
N LEU A 172 26.66 1.11 -3.65
CA LEU A 172 27.68 0.79 -4.66
C LEU A 172 27.77 1.87 -5.75
N ARG A 173 26.65 2.47 -6.15
CA ARG A 173 26.63 3.60 -7.10
C ARG A 173 27.36 4.82 -6.52
N THR A 174 27.09 5.16 -5.26
CA THR A 174 27.75 6.27 -4.56
C THR A 174 29.24 6.01 -4.41
N LEU A 175 29.64 4.81 -3.99
CA LEU A 175 31.05 4.42 -3.88
C LEU A 175 31.78 4.51 -5.23
N ARG A 176 31.20 3.96 -6.29
CA ARG A 176 31.76 4.04 -7.64
C ARG A 176 31.98 5.50 -8.06
N LYS A 177 31.00 6.38 -7.81
CA LYS A 177 31.11 7.81 -8.13
C LYS A 177 32.27 8.46 -7.37
N GLY A 178 32.42 8.18 -6.07
CA GLY A 178 33.52 8.70 -5.26
C GLY A 178 34.89 8.22 -5.73
N LEU A 179 35.03 6.93 -6.05
CA LEU A 179 36.29 6.38 -6.57
C LEU A 179 36.69 7.01 -7.91
N ILE A 180 35.72 7.20 -8.83
CA ILE A 180 35.97 7.85 -10.12
C ILE A 180 36.40 9.31 -9.92
N GLN A 181 35.77 10.05 -9.00
CA GLN A 181 36.17 11.42 -8.70
C GLN A 181 37.61 11.49 -8.18
N ASN A 182 38.03 10.52 -7.36
CA ASN A 182 39.40 10.46 -6.83
C ASN A 182 40.45 10.04 -7.87
N LEU A 183 40.07 9.46 -9.01
CA LEU A 183 41.00 9.04 -10.06
C LEU A 183 41.41 10.18 -11.01
N PHE A 184 40.66 11.28 -11.02
CA PHE A 184 40.90 12.44 -11.89
C PHE A 184 41.37 13.69 -11.12
N ILE A 185 41.91 13.49 -9.91
CA ILE A 185 42.58 14.50 -9.07
C ILE A 185 44.08 14.23 -9.11
#